data_AF-A0A6B2C7M6-F1
#
_entry.id   AF-A0A6B2C7M6-F1
#
_cell.length_a   1.000
_cell.length_b   1.000
_cell.length_c   1.000
_cell.angle_alpha   90.00
_cell.angle_beta   90.00
_cell.angle_gamma   90.00
#
_symmetry.space_group_name_H-M   'P 1'
#
loop_
_entity.id
_entity.type
_entity.pdbx_description
1 polymer ?
#
loop_
_entity_poly.entity_id
_entity_poly.type
_entity_poly.pdbx_seq_one_letter_code
_entity_poly.pdbx_strand_id
1 'polypeptide(L)'
;MMKKSLRYNYLASPINAILVALMITMIILNIDPVVISSQKDSLNIVSTIYAGYIAVDRYRYNDVFIDVIYLNPRIYYSYRNAYVVYHTQNYVPYDQPLDPGFYSMMKRVVEELNSLGIHTDLVTRYVATVVAKDSNQHVTIIGLINGTQASYMIESSSGRSVVNKIDLSKYIVIENRSRTYLVMSYTGLSDNEKKRVIEIIGETFKGLNTSVMIYDSKAFEIENAYYDDLYIFDNNNNLKNMLTDAIIKAVDMFKKNNYSCFSFAGGLMGGYWLTLGITGTYNDCSREVINFVRTYVDEIRKIVPDDKPIYIELQEKAEKIVLLTEPANKSYNIMTMTILMVLAVSILSILMWRSIRKTRAT
;
A
#
# COMPACT_ATOMS: atom_id res chain seq x y z
N MET A 1 45.21 26.16 66.35
CA MET A 1 45.73 25.62 65.08
C MET A 1 44.66 24.71 64.47
N MET A 2 43.75 25.28 63.66
CA MET A 2 42.70 24.54 62.95
C MET A 2 43.11 24.33 61.49
N LYS A 3 43.05 23.08 61.03
CA LYS A 3 43.23 22.67 59.63
C LYS A 3 42.16 23.33 58.76
N LYS A 4 42.59 24.06 57.72
CA LYS A 4 41.76 24.42 56.57
C LYS A 4 41.28 23.14 55.88
N SER A 5 39.97 22.92 55.80
CA SER A 5 39.39 22.04 54.77
C SER A 5 38.83 22.90 53.65
N LEU A 6 39.50 22.91 52.50
CA LEU A 6 38.88 23.33 51.25
C LEU A 6 37.73 22.35 50.94
N ARG A 7 36.48 22.80 51.10
CA ARG A 7 35.36 22.19 50.38
C ARG A 7 35.22 22.93 49.06
N TYR A 8 35.70 22.30 47.99
CA TYR A 8 35.33 22.67 46.63
C TYR A 8 33.82 22.47 46.50
N ASN A 9 33.07 23.56 46.50
CA ASN A 9 31.70 23.55 45.99
C ASN A 9 31.79 23.33 44.48
N TYR A 10 31.75 22.08 44.04
CA TYR A 10 31.28 21.75 42.70
C TYR A 10 29.79 22.09 42.66
N LEU A 11 29.48 23.38 42.53
CA LEU A 11 28.22 23.82 41.95
C LEU A 11 28.25 23.29 40.52
N ALA A 12 27.70 22.09 40.33
CA ALA A 12 27.33 21.60 39.02
C ALA A 12 26.46 22.68 38.40
N SER A 13 27.06 23.46 37.49
CA SER A 13 26.32 24.43 36.68
C SER A 13 25.09 23.72 36.13
N PRO A 14 23.90 24.34 36.14
CA PRO A 14 22.69 23.74 35.58
C PRO A 14 22.91 23.21 34.14
N ILE A 15 23.88 23.77 33.43
CA ILE A 15 24.33 23.31 32.11
C ILE A 15 24.92 21.89 32.17
N ASN A 16 25.75 21.57 33.17
CA ASN A 16 26.33 20.24 33.31
C ASN A 16 25.30 19.19 33.75
N ALA A 17 24.31 19.58 34.56
CA ALA A 17 23.20 18.69 34.92
C ALA A 17 22.30 18.36 33.72
N ILE A 18 22.05 19.35 32.84
CA ILE A 18 21.32 19.16 31.58
C ILE A 18 22.11 18.27 30.62
N LEU A 19 23.43 18.46 30.51
CA LEU A 19 24.27 17.66 29.62
C LEU A 19 24.32 16.18 30.04
N VAL A 20 24.40 15.92 31.35
CA VAL A 20 24.38 14.56 31.90
C VAL A 20 23.00 13.92 31.73
N ALA A 21 21.91 14.67 31.93
CA ALA A 21 20.56 14.18 31.67
C ALA A 21 20.32 13.84 30.19
N LEU A 22 20.88 14.63 29.27
CA LEU A 22 20.84 14.37 27.82
C LEU A 22 21.66 13.14 27.43
N MET A 23 22.84 12.93 28.01
CA MET A 23 23.64 11.74 27.75
C MET A 23 23.00 10.47 28.32
N ILE A 24 22.40 10.55 29.52
CA ILE A 24 21.68 9.42 30.11
C ILE A 24 20.43 9.08 29.29
N THR A 25 19.70 10.08 28.77
CA THR A 25 18.55 9.82 27.89
C THR A 25 18.96 9.24 26.53
N MET A 26 20.08 9.66 25.94
CA MET A 26 20.62 9.03 24.72
C MET A 26 21.02 7.56 24.93
N ILE A 27 21.62 7.23 26.08
CA ILE A 27 21.99 5.85 26.44
C ILE A 27 20.76 4.98 26.72
N ILE A 28 19.73 5.52 27.40
CA ILE A 28 18.49 4.79 27.69
C ILE A 28 17.65 4.57 26.42
N LEU A 29 17.71 5.51 25.46
CA LEU A 29 16.96 5.42 24.20
C LEU A 29 17.66 4.63 23.10
N ASN A 30 18.88 4.10 23.35
CA ASN A 30 19.65 3.33 22.37
C ASN A 30 19.82 4.08 21.04
N ILE A 31 19.93 5.41 21.11
CA ILE A 31 20.17 6.25 19.94
C ILE A 31 21.68 6.30 19.78
N ASP A 32 22.22 5.43 18.92
CA ASP A 32 23.60 5.58 18.46
C ASP A 32 23.76 7.01 17.90
N PRO A 33 24.74 7.80 18.38
CA PRO A 33 25.05 9.07 17.75
C PRO A 33 25.53 8.77 16.34
N VAL A 34 24.64 8.99 15.37
CA VAL A 34 24.98 8.97 13.95
C VAL A 34 26.01 10.06 13.75
N VAL A 35 27.28 9.64 13.72
CA VAL A 35 28.37 10.41 13.15
C VAL A 35 27.94 10.67 11.71
N ILE A 36 27.51 11.90 11.42
CA ILE A 36 27.35 12.38 10.05
C ILE A 36 28.77 12.54 9.50
N SER A 37 29.40 11.42 9.17
CA SER A 37 30.47 11.42 8.19
C SER A 37 29.79 11.75 6.87
N SER A 38 30.24 12.81 6.20
CA SER A 38 29.93 13.12 4.81
C SER A 38 30.50 12.05 3.87
N GLN A 39 30.10 10.81 4.09
CA GLN A 39 30.35 9.73 3.17
C GLN A 39 29.40 9.99 2.02
N LYS A 40 29.96 10.11 0.82
CA LYS A 40 29.21 10.23 -0.42
C LYS A 40 28.33 8.97 -0.51
N ASP A 41 27.09 9.08 -0.05
CA ASP A 41 26.20 7.94 0.17
C ASP A 41 26.10 7.15 -1.13
N SER A 42 26.64 5.93 -1.09
CA SER A 42 26.65 5.01 -2.23
C SER A 42 25.22 4.62 -2.57
N LEU A 43 24.90 4.66 -3.86
CA LEU A 43 23.62 4.22 -4.43
C LEU A 43 23.33 2.75 -4.11
N ASN A 44 22.76 2.48 -2.94
CA ASN A 44 22.53 1.12 -2.47
C ASN A 44 21.03 0.88 -2.27
N ILE A 45 20.60 -0.32 -2.68
CA ILE A 45 19.30 -0.85 -2.30
C ILE A 45 19.35 -1.11 -0.79
N VAL A 46 18.47 -0.44 -0.06
CA VAL A 46 18.35 -0.55 1.40
C VAL A 46 17.47 -1.75 1.77
N SER A 47 16.45 -2.02 0.95
CA SER A 47 15.55 -3.16 1.15
C SER A 47 14.82 -3.52 -0.13
N THR A 48 14.49 -4.81 -0.28
CA THR A 48 13.54 -5.29 -1.30
C THR A 48 12.32 -5.90 -0.61
N ILE A 49 11.13 -5.43 -0.97
CA ILE A 49 9.85 -5.98 -0.50
C ILE A 49 9.22 -6.78 -1.64
N TYR A 50 8.73 -7.98 -1.33
CA TYR A 50 7.99 -8.82 -2.28
C TYR A 50 6.51 -8.84 -1.88
N ALA A 51 5.70 -8.06 -2.57
CA ALA A 51 4.29 -7.86 -2.28
C ALA A 51 3.44 -8.46 -3.40
N GLY A 52 3.47 -9.80 -3.49
CA GLY A 52 2.66 -10.53 -4.47
C GLY A 52 3.16 -10.32 -5.89
N TYR A 53 2.32 -9.77 -6.77
CA TYR A 53 2.67 -9.54 -8.18
C TYR A 53 3.77 -8.49 -8.40
N ILE A 54 4.06 -7.66 -7.39
CA ILE A 54 5.13 -6.65 -7.43
C ILE A 54 6.28 -6.96 -6.48
N ALA A 55 7.45 -6.46 -6.85
CA ALA A 55 8.58 -6.24 -5.96
C ALA A 55 8.88 -4.74 -5.88
N VAL A 56 9.38 -4.30 -4.73
CA VAL A 56 9.74 -2.91 -4.47
C VAL A 56 11.17 -2.84 -3.96
N ASP A 57 12.06 -2.27 -4.76
CA ASP A 57 13.40 -1.92 -4.33
C ASP A 57 13.41 -0.50 -3.78
N ARG A 58 13.85 -0.36 -2.53
CA ARG A 58 14.03 0.95 -1.89
C ARG A 58 15.48 1.35 -1.96
N TYR A 59 15.74 2.46 -2.64
CA TYR A 59 17.04 3.14 -2.65
C TYR A 59 17.02 4.29 -1.65
N ARG A 60 18.20 4.59 -1.11
CA ARG A 60 18.43 5.81 -0.34
C ARG A 60 19.53 6.63 -1.00
N TYR A 61 19.25 7.90 -1.22
CA TYR A 61 20.20 8.88 -1.73
C TYR A 61 20.16 10.11 -0.81
N ASN A 62 21.15 10.24 0.08
CA ASN A 62 21.12 11.19 1.19
C ASN A 62 19.86 11.02 2.07
N ASP A 63 19.01 12.05 2.11
CA ASP A 63 17.73 12.11 2.79
C ASP A 63 16.52 11.78 1.90
N VAL A 64 16.75 11.37 0.64
CA VAL A 64 15.69 10.99 -0.30
C VAL A 64 15.56 9.47 -0.37
N PHE A 65 14.33 8.97 -0.23
CA PHE A 65 14.00 7.57 -0.51
C PHE A 65 13.39 7.44 -1.89
N ILE A 66 13.80 6.41 -2.64
CA ILE A 66 13.30 6.15 -3.99
C ILE A 66 12.81 4.72 -4.03
N ASP A 67 11.50 4.54 -4.13
CA ASP A 67 10.87 3.23 -4.24
C ASP A 67 10.67 2.91 -5.72
N VAL A 68 11.30 1.83 -6.19
CA VAL A 68 11.14 1.31 -7.55
C VAL A 68 10.23 0.09 -7.50
N ILE A 69 9.04 0.23 -8.07
CA ILE A 69 8.00 -0.79 -8.11
C ILE A 69 8.06 -1.48 -9.48
N TYR A 70 8.22 -2.79 -9.50
CA TYR A 70 8.31 -3.59 -10.72
C TYR A 70 7.68 -4.97 -10.55
N LEU A 71 7.51 -5.72 -11.65
CA LEU A 71 6.94 -7.07 -11.58
C LEU A 71 7.82 -7.99 -10.75
N ASN A 72 7.21 -8.75 -9.86
CA ASN A 72 7.92 -9.65 -8.97
C ASN A 72 8.69 -10.71 -9.79
N PRO A 73 10.04 -10.74 -9.73
CA PRO A 73 10.83 -11.70 -10.48
C PRO A 73 10.82 -13.12 -9.84
N ARG A 74 10.36 -13.25 -8.59
CA ARG A 74 10.33 -14.52 -7.86
C ARG A 74 9.06 -15.30 -8.19
N ILE A 75 9.12 -16.01 -9.30
CA ILE A 75 8.07 -16.91 -9.77
C ILE A 75 8.41 -18.35 -9.33
N TYR A 76 7.56 -18.93 -8.48
CA TYR A 76 7.71 -20.31 -8.01
C TYR A 76 7.20 -21.33 -9.01
N TYR A 77 6.12 -20.99 -9.72
CA TYR A 77 5.45 -21.86 -10.66
C TYR A 77 4.64 -21.02 -11.65
N SER A 78 4.50 -21.52 -12.87
CA SER A 78 3.60 -20.93 -13.86
C SER A 78 2.78 -22.00 -14.56
N TYR A 79 1.54 -21.65 -14.92
CA TYR A 79 0.63 -22.53 -15.64
C TYR A 79 -0.42 -21.70 -16.37
N ARG A 80 -0.53 -21.85 -17.70
CA ARG A 80 -1.51 -21.13 -18.55
C ARG A 80 -1.58 -19.62 -18.25
N ASN A 81 -0.44 -18.94 -18.31
CA ASN A 81 -0.33 -17.50 -18.01
C ASN A 81 -0.82 -17.12 -16.59
N ALA A 82 -0.79 -18.06 -15.66
CA ALA A 82 -0.90 -17.82 -14.22
C ALA A 82 0.47 -17.97 -13.56
N TYR A 83 0.77 -17.11 -12.59
CA TYR A 83 2.07 -17.03 -11.93
C TYR A 83 1.88 -17.15 -10.42
N VAL A 84 2.52 -18.15 -9.82
CA VAL A 84 2.64 -18.26 -8.37
C VAL A 84 3.85 -17.44 -7.96
N VAL A 85 3.61 -16.36 -7.22
CA VAL A 85 4.61 -15.35 -6.88
C VAL A 85 4.79 -15.26 -5.38
N TYR A 86 6.02 -15.02 -4.94
CA TYR A 86 6.34 -14.90 -3.52
C TYR A 86 5.69 -13.65 -2.90
N HIS A 87 4.98 -13.82 -1.79
CA HIS A 87 4.40 -12.74 -1.01
C HIS A 87 4.93 -12.80 0.43
N THR A 88 5.60 -11.73 0.87
CA THR A 88 6.10 -11.60 2.24
C THR A 88 5.29 -10.64 3.08
N GLN A 89 4.95 -9.49 2.50
CA GLN A 89 4.41 -8.36 3.22
C GLN A 89 3.53 -7.54 2.29
N ASN A 90 2.56 -6.85 2.88
CA ASN A 90 1.79 -5.84 2.17
C ASN A 90 2.67 -4.61 1.93
N TYR A 91 2.68 -4.11 0.70
CA TYR A 91 3.24 -2.81 0.38
C TYR A 91 2.12 -1.79 0.28
N VAL A 92 2.20 -0.73 1.08
CA VAL A 92 1.29 0.42 0.99
C VAL A 92 2.11 1.60 0.46
N PRO A 93 1.89 2.02 -0.80
CA PRO A 93 2.56 3.21 -1.34
C PRO A 93 2.26 4.44 -0.48
N TYR A 94 3.26 5.30 -0.29
CA TYR A 94 3.08 6.52 0.49
C TYR A 94 2.20 7.52 -0.26
N ASP A 95 1.29 8.16 0.47
CA ASP A 95 0.54 9.29 -0.04
C ASP A 95 1.48 10.50 -0.09
N GLN A 96 1.54 11.15 -1.24
CA GLN A 96 2.34 12.34 -1.43
C GLN A 96 1.47 13.58 -1.22
N PRO A 97 2.02 14.64 -0.60
CA PRO A 97 1.31 15.91 -0.51
C PRO A 97 1.00 16.43 -1.91
N LEU A 98 -0.19 17.00 -2.10
CA LEU A 98 -0.57 17.79 -3.28
C LEU A 98 0.15 19.15 -3.26
N ASP A 99 1.47 19.14 -3.08
CA ASP A 99 2.30 20.35 -3.10
C ASP A 99 2.66 20.68 -4.56
N PRO A 100 2.29 21.88 -5.06
CA PRO A 100 2.73 22.35 -6.38
C PRO A 100 4.26 22.33 -6.54
N GLY A 101 5.01 22.54 -5.45
CA GLY A 101 6.47 22.44 -5.41
C GLY A 101 6.95 21.05 -5.78
N PHE A 102 6.51 20.02 -5.04
CA PHE A 102 6.82 18.62 -5.33
C PHE A 102 6.50 18.23 -6.78
N TYR A 103 5.31 18.59 -7.27
CA TYR A 103 4.91 18.27 -8.64
C TYR A 103 5.80 18.96 -9.70
N SER A 104 6.20 20.21 -9.47
CA SER A 104 7.15 20.92 -10.35
C SER A 104 8.54 20.26 -10.38
N MET A 105 8.97 19.69 -9.26
CA MET A 105 10.22 18.94 -9.17
C MET A 105 10.14 17.62 -9.93
N MET A 106 9.03 16.88 -9.80
CA MET A 106 8.80 15.67 -10.59
C MET A 106 8.81 15.96 -12.09
N LYS A 107 8.21 17.07 -12.53
CA LYS A 107 8.26 17.50 -13.94
C LYS A 107 9.68 17.76 -14.43
N ARG A 108 10.52 18.43 -13.62
CA ARG A 108 11.93 18.64 -13.97
C ARG A 108 12.70 17.33 -14.13
N VAL A 109 12.44 16.36 -13.24
CA VAL A 109 13.02 15.01 -13.40
C VAL A 109 12.58 14.38 -14.72
N VAL A 110 11.29 14.44 -15.06
CA VAL A 110 10.77 13.91 -16.32
C VAL A 110 11.44 14.57 -17.54
N GLU A 111 11.56 15.89 -17.54
CA GLU A 111 12.22 16.65 -18.61
C GLU A 111 13.69 16.24 -18.76
N GLU A 112 14.44 16.13 -17.66
CA GLU A 112 15.84 15.71 -17.68
C GLU A 112 15.99 14.27 -18.19
N LEU A 113 15.20 13.33 -17.67
CA LEU A 113 15.25 11.92 -18.11
C LEU A 113 14.89 11.76 -19.59
N ASN A 114 13.85 12.45 -20.06
CA ASN A 114 13.47 12.45 -21.47
C ASN A 114 14.58 13.05 -22.35
N SER A 115 15.29 14.08 -21.87
CA SER A 115 16.44 14.66 -22.61
C SER A 115 17.62 13.70 -22.76
N LEU A 116 17.71 12.70 -21.86
CA LEU A 116 18.70 11.62 -21.90
C LEU A 116 18.21 10.40 -22.70
N GLY A 117 17.04 10.46 -23.32
CA GLY A 117 16.45 9.35 -24.06
C GLY A 117 15.73 8.31 -23.18
N ILE A 118 15.59 8.56 -21.88
CA ILE A 118 14.85 7.69 -20.95
C ILE A 118 13.40 8.16 -20.92
N HIS A 119 12.56 7.54 -21.75
CA HIS A 119 11.15 7.90 -21.83
C HIS A 119 10.44 7.70 -20.49
N THR A 120 9.96 8.80 -19.92
CA THR A 120 9.32 8.84 -18.61
C THR A 120 8.05 9.65 -18.67
N ASP A 121 6.98 9.10 -18.11
CA ASP A 121 5.69 9.76 -17.91
C ASP A 121 5.49 10.15 -16.45
N LEU A 122 4.71 11.22 -16.23
CA LEU A 122 4.31 11.65 -14.90
C LEU A 122 2.83 11.33 -14.69
N VAL A 123 2.57 10.32 -13.86
CA VAL A 123 1.21 9.85 -13.60
C VAL A 123 0.83 10.10 -12.15
N THR A 124 -0.30 10.75 -11.92
CA THR A 124 -0.87 10.94 -10.59
C THR A 124 -2.17 10.14 -10.48
N ARG A 125 -2.22 9.20 -9.52
CA ARG A 125 -3.48 8.63 -9.05
C ARG A 125 -4.00 9.42 -7.87
N TYR A 126 -5.27 9.76 -7.92
CA TYR A 126 -5.97 10.53 -6.91
C TYR A 126 -7.18 9.72 -6.44
N VAL A 127 -7.38 9.60 -5.14
CA VAL A 127 -8.59 9.00 -4.57
C VAL A 127 -9.16 9.99 -3.56
N ALA A 128 -10.43 10.33 -3.69
CA ALA A 128 -11.11 11.20 -2.73
C ALA A 128 -12.49 10.68 -2.37
N THR A 129 -12.76 10.72 -1.07
CA THR A 129 -14.10 10.54 -0.54
C THR A 129 -14.72 11.92 -0.37
N VAL A 130 -15.85 12.14 -1.03
CA VAL A 130 -16.51 13.43 -1.09
C VAL A 130 -18.01 13.30 -0.85
N VAL A 131 -18.65 14.41 -0.55
CA VAL A 131 -20.11 14.54 -0.54
C VAL A 131 -20.52 15.47 -1.67
N ALA A 132 -21.40 15.00 -2.55
CA ALA A 132 -22.00 15.85 -3.58
C ALA A 132 -22.93 16.88 -2.92
N LYS A 133 -22.73 18.17 -3.18
CA LYS A 133 -23.45 19.26 -2.48
C LYS A 133 -24.94 19.31 -2.80
N ASP A 134 -25.31 18.88 -3.99
CA ASP A 134 -26.68 18.90 -4.52
C ASP A 134 -27.54 17.74 -4.00
N SER A 135 -26.95 16.56 -3.84
CA SER A 135 -27.67 15.34 -3.43
C SER A 135 -27.36 14.89 -1.99
N ASN A 136 -26.35 15.49 -1.35
CA ASN A 136 -25.79 15.03 -0.07
C ASN A 136 -25.37 13.55 -0.10
N GLN A 137 -25.04 13.04 -1.29
CA GLN A 137 -24.64 11.65 -1.49
C GLN A 137 -23.13 11.50 -1.29
N HIS A 138 -22.73 10.43 -0.61
CA HIS A 138 -21.33 10.04 -0.54
C HIS A 138 -20.85 9.49 -1.89
N VAL A 139 -19.70 9.99 -2.32
CA VAL A 139 -19.10 9.67 -3.61
C VAL A 139 -17.61 9.43 -3.42
N THR A 140 -17.08 8.39 -4.06
CA THR A 140 -15.64 8.17 -4.18
C THR A 140 -15.21 8.58 -5.59
N ILE A 141 -14.23 9.47 -5.68
CA ILE A 141 -13.64 9.91 -6.94
C ILE A 141 -12.26 9.29 -7.04
N ILE A 142 -12.02 8.52 -8.09
CA ILE A 142 -10.72 7.95 -8.43
C ILE A 142 -10.24 8.59 -9.74
N GLY A 143 -9.26 9.47 -9.64
CA GLY A 143 -8.63 10.14 -10.78
C GLY A 143 -7.32 9.46 -11.20
N LEU A 144 -7.12 9.34 -12.50
CA LEU A 144 -5.84 9.04 -13.13
C LEU A 144 -5.47 10.22 -14.02
N ILE A 145 -4.38 10.90 -13.70
CA ILE A 145 -3.91 12.10 -14.40
C ILE A 145 -2.55 11.79 -15.00
N ASN A 146 -2.42 11.86 -16.32
CA ASN A 146 -1.16 11.71 -17.04
C ASN A 146 -0.90 12.99 -17.84
N GLY A 147 -0.04 13.86 -17.30
CA GLY A 147 0.25 15.17 -17.90
C GLY A 147 -1.01 16.03 -18.09
N THR A 148 -1.48 16.16 -19.34
CA THR A 148 -2.68 16.94 -19.70
C THR A 148 -3.95 16.11 -19.82
N GLN A 149 -3.83 14.78 -19.82
CA GLN A 149 -4.95 13.86 -19.88
C GLN A 149 -5.37 13.49 -18.47
N ALA A 150 -6.68 13.49 -18.21
CA ALA A 150 -7.24 13.06 -16.94
C ALA A 150 -8.49 12.23 -17.19
N SER A 151 -8.62 11.15 -16.42
CA SER A 151 -9.82 10.34 -16.33
C SER A 151 -10.21 10.26 -14.86
N TYR A 152 -11.47 10.54 -14.55
CA TYR A 152 -12.02 10.46 -13.21
C TYR A 152 -13.18 9.48 -13.21
N MET A 153 -13.09 8.54 -12.30
CA MET A 153 -14.13 7.58 -12.03
C MET A 153 -14.86 7.99 -10.76
N ILE A 154 -16.14 8.28 -10.89
CA ILE A 154 -17.00 8.78 -9.82
C ILE A 154 -17.91 7.63 -9.44
N GLU A 155 -17.77 7.14 -8.21
CA GLU A 155 -18.50 6.00 -7.67
C GLU A 155 -19.42 6.45 -6.53
N SER A 156 -20.70 6.11 -6.62
CA SER A 156 -21.72 6.44 -5.63
C SER A 156 -22.67 5.27 -5.44
N SER A 157 -23.59 5.37 -4.48
CA SER A 157 -24.66 4.37 -4.32
C SER A 157 -25.63 4.28 -5.52
N SER A 158 -25.62 5.27 -6.41
CA SER A 158 -26.43 5.28 -7.65
C SER A 158 -25.69 4.73 -8.86
N GLY A 159 -24.42 4.34 -8.70
CA GLY A 159 -23.61 3.72 -9.73
C GLY A 159 -22.25 4.41 -9.92
N ARG A 160 -21.53 3.99 -10.95
CA ARG A 160 -20.21 4.53 -11.29
C ARG A 160 -20.25 5.21 -12.66
N SER A 161 -19.56 6.32 -12.81
CA SER A 161 -19.41 7.04 -14.08
C SER A 161 -17.96 7.41 -14.33
N VAL A 162 -17.54 7.44 -15.59
CA VAL A 162 -16.19 7.87 -15.99
C VAL A 162 -16.31 9.19 -16.76
N VAL A 163 -15.55 10.19 -16.32
CA VAL A 163 -15.55 11.54 -16.89
C VAL A 163 -14.12 12.05 -17.07
N ASN A 164 -13.88 12.85 -18.10
CA ASN A 164 -12.53 13.37 -18.37
C ASN A 164 -12.22 14.67 -17.61
N LYS A 165 -13.22 15.24 -16.93
CA LYS A 165 -13.10 16.45 -16.11
C LYS A 165 -14.06 16.35 -14.93
N ILE A 166 -13.61 16.85 -13.78
CA ILE A 166 -14.43 16.97 -12.59
C ILE A 166 -14.47 18.41 -12.09
N ASP A 167 -15.66 18.89 -11.76
CA ASP A 167 -15.85 20.18 -11.11
C ASP A 167 -15.88 19.97 -9.59
N LEU A 168 -14.71 20.11 -8.95
CA LEU A 168 -14.56 19.94 -7.50
C LEU A 168 -15.42 20.93 -6.69
N SER A 169 -15.87 22.04 -7.28
CA SER A 169 -16.73 23.00 -6.57
C SER A 169 -18.10 22.41 -6.19
N LYS A 170 -18.54 21.34 -6.88
CA LYS A 170 -19.78 20.60 -6.60
C LYS A 170 -19.67 19.65 -5.42
N TYR A 171 -18.48 19.48 -4.87
CA TYR A 171 -18.21 18.49 -3.84
C TYR A 171 -17.67 19.13 -2.56
N ILE A 172 -17.95 18.48 -1.43
CA ILE A 172 -17.27 18.73 -0.16
C ILE A 172 -16.30 17.57 0.02
N VAL A 173 -15.00 17.86 0.00
CA VAL A 173 -13.96 16.85 0.19
C VAL A 173 -13.89 16.47 1.67
N ILE A 174 -14.10 15.19 1.98
CA ILE A 174 -13.94 14.64 3.33
C ILE A 174 -12.50 14.19 3.52
N GLU A 175 -12.00 13.40 2.57
CA GLU A 175 -10.66 12.84 2.56
C GLU A 175 -10.15 12.80 1.13
N ASN A 176 -8.86 13.08 0.95
CA ASN A 176 -8.18 12.88 -0.32
C ASN A 176 -6.80 12.25 -0.11
N ARG A 177 -6.40 11.44 -1.08
CA ARG A 177 -5.08 10.82 -1.17
C ARG A 177 -4.59 10.97 -2.60
N SER A 178 -3.32 11.27 -2.76
CA SER A 178 -2.68 11.37 -4.07
C SER A 178 -1.34 10.67 -4.07
N ARG A 179 -1.05 9.99 -5.16
CA ARG A 179 0.20 9.28 -5.39
C ARG A 179 0.68 9.61 -6.78
N THR A 180 1.87 10.18 -6.86
CA THR A 180 2.49 10.54 -8.14
C THR A 180 3.69 9.64 -8.40
N TYR A 181 3.72 9.09 -9.61
CA TYR A 181 4.67 8.10 -10.07
C TYR A 181 5.44 8.64 -11.28
N LEU A 182 6.74 8.35 -11.32
CA LEU A 182 7.50 8.36 -12.57
C LEU A 182 7.28 6.99 -13.22
N VAL A 183 6.57 6.95 -14.35
CA VAL A 183 6.31 5.70 -15.07
C VAL A 183 7.31 5.58 -16.22
N MET A 184 8.11 4.51 -16.21
CA MET A 184 9.16 4.29 -17.22
C MET A 184 9.50 2.80 -17.35
N SER A 185 10.22 2.39 -18.40
CA SER A 185 10.71 1.00 -18.55
C SER A 185 11.96 0.73 -17.69
N TYR A 186 11.87 0.98 -16.38
CA TYR A 186 13.02 0.99 -15.47
C TYR A 186 13.78 -0.34 -15.47
N THR A 187 13.08 -1.48 -15.47
CA THR A 187 13.72 -2.80 -15.48
C THR A 187 14.51 -3.06 -16.76
N GLY A 188 14.09 -2.46 -17.88
CA GLY A 188 14.76 -2.53 -19.19
C GLY A 188 15.99 -1.64 -19.34
N LEU A 189 16.23 -0.73 -18.40
CA LEU A 189 17.42 0.13 -18.39
C LEU A 189 18.69 -0.65 -18.03
N SER A 190 19.82 -0.23 -18.59
CA SER A 190 21.14 -0.69 -18.16
C SER A 190 21.46 -0.23 -16.73
N ASP A 191 22.41 -0.88 -16.06
CA ASP A 191 22.79 -0.52 -14.68
C ASP A 191 23.29 0.93 -14.56
N ASN A 192 23.95 1.45 -15.60
CA ASN A 192 24.39 2.84 -15.66
C ASN A 192 23.21 3.81 -15.78
N GLU A 193 22.22 3.49 -16.60
CA GLU A 193 21.00 4.29 -16.74
C GLU A 193 20.16 4.26 -15.45
N LYS A 194 20.00 3.08 -14.83
CA LYS A 194 19.34 2.95 -13.51
C LYS A 194 20.03 3.82 -12.48
N LYS A 195 21.36 3.74 -12.40
CA LYS A 195 22.14 4.58 -11.49
C LYS A 195 21.91 6.06 -11.76
N ARG A 196 21.93 6.47 -13.03
CA ARG A 196 21.70 7.85 -13.44
C ARG A 196 20.30 8.33 -13.07
N VAL A 197 19.26 7.52 -13.23
CA VAL A 197 17.87 7.84 -12.83
C VAL A 197 17.80 8.14 -11.34
N ILE A 198 18.34 7.25 -10.51
CA ILE A 198 18.29 7.40 -9.05
C ILE A 198 19.11 8.64 -8.61
N GLU A 199 20.25 8.92 -9.25
CA GLU A 199 21.04 10.15 -9.00
C GLU A 199 20.28 11.43 -9.36
N ILE A 200 19.61 11.49 -10.53
CA ILE A 200 18.84 12.67 -10.96
C ILE A 200 17.71 12.97 -9.98
N ILE A 201 16.97 11.93 -9.58
CA ILE A 201 15.90 12.06 -8.58
C ILE A 201 16.50 12.51 -7.24
N GLY A 202 17.55 11.83 -6.79
CA GLY A 202 18.20 12.11 -5.51
C GLY A 202 18.74 13.53 -5.39
N GLU A 203 19.41 14.05 -6.43
CA GLU A 203 19.90 15.43 -6.44
C GLU A 203 18.76 16.45 -6.56
N THR A 204 17.72 16.14 -7.35
CA THR A 204 16.56 17.05 -7.47
C THR A 204 15.87 17.25 -6.13
N PHE A 205 15.65 16.19 -5.36
CA PHE A 205 14.89 16.22 -4.10
C PHE A 205 15.75 16.34 -2.83
N LYS A 206 17.06 16.57 -2.98
CA LYS A 206 18.02 16.66 -1.89
C LYS A 206 17.63 17.71 -0.85
N GLY A 207 17.71 17.35 0.43
CA GLY A 207 17.40 18.25 1.55
C GLY A 207 15.91 18.37 1.89
N LEU A 208 15.03 17.61 1.22
CA LEU A 208 13.58 17.65 1.44
C LEU A 208 13.04 16.50 2.29
N ASN A 209 13.88 15.54 2.68
CA ASN A 209 13.48 14.35 3.44
C ASN A 209 12.18 13.70 2.89
N THR A 210 12.19 13.35 1.60
CA THR A 210 10.99 12.94 0.86
C THR A 210 11.14 11.58 0.20
N SER A 211 10.02 11.05 -0.31
CA SER A 211 9.97 9.77 -1.03
C SER A 211 9.43 9.96 -2.45
N VAL A 212 10.15 9.41 -3.42
CA VAL A 212 9.78 9.41 -4.84
C VAL A 212 9.51 7.97 -5.29
N MET A 213 8.48 7.78 -6.10
CA MET A 213 8.10 6.46 -6.60
C MET A 213 8.36 6.37 -8.10
N ILE A 214 9.08 5.33 -8.51
CA ILE A 214 9.20 4.90 -9.90
C ILE A 214 8.31 3.66 -10.06
N TYR A 215 7.44 3.66 -11.05
CA TYR A 215 6.64 2.50 -11.40
C TYR A 215 7.13 1.98 -12.76
N ASP A 216 7.63 0.75 -12.81
CA ASP A 216 7.96 0.10 -14.06
C ASP A 216 6.71 -0.01 -14.93
N SER A 217 6.83 0.43 -16.19
CA SER A 217 5.73 0.48 -17.17
C SER A 217 4.93 -0.83 -17.27
N LYS A 218 5.59 -2.00 -17.26
CA LYS A 218 4.90 -3.29 -17.40
C LYS A 218 4.09 -3.63 -16.14
N ALA A 219 4.65 -3.33 -14.97
CA ALA A 219 3.96 -3.54 -13.71
C ALA A 219 2.75 -2.60 -13.60
N PHE A 220 2.92 -1.34 -14.04
CA PHE A 220 1.85 -0.34 -14.07
C PHE A 220 0.70 -0.72 -15.02
N GLU A 221 1.02 -1.24 -16.21
CA GLU A 221 0.04 -1.77 -17.18
C GLU A 221 -0.80 -2.91 -16.58
N ILE A 222 -0.15 -3.89 -15.94
CA ILE A 222 -0.84 -5.03 -15.31
C ILE A 222 -1.76 -4.57 -14.18
N GLU A 223 -1.31 -3.63 -13.35
CA GLU A 223 -2.13 -3.10 -12.27
C GLU A 223 -3.36 -2.35 -12.80
N ASN A 224 -3.21 -1.53 -13.84
CA ASN A 224 -4.35 -0.85 -14.46
C ASN A 224 -5.34 -1.85 -15.07
N ALA A 225 -4.84 -2.83 -15.83
CA ALA A 225 -5.68 -3.86 -16.42
C ALA A 225 -6.46 -4.66 -15.36
N TYR A 226 -5.82 -4.93 -14.22
CA TYR A 226 -6.49 -5.54 -13.08
C TYR A 226 -7.64 -4.68 -12.56
N TYR A 227 -7.43 -3.38 -12.33
CA TYR A 227 -8.49 -2.48 -11.87
C TYR A 227 -9.67 -2.36 -12.86
N ASP A 228 -9.37 -2.33 -14.16
CA ASP A 228 -10.40 -2.34 -15.21
C ASP A 228 -11.22 -3.64 -15.19
N ASP A 229 -10.54 -4.77 -15.01
CA ASP A 229 -11.19 -6.08 -14.87
C ASP A 229 -12.07 -6.15 -13.63
N LEU A 230 -11.59 -5.68 -12.47
CA LEU A 230 -12.39 -5.63 -11.25
C LEU A 230 -13.69 -4.86 -11.47
N TYR A 231 -13.60 -3.72 -12.16
CA TYR A 231 -14.76 -2.93 -12.50
C TYR A 231 -15.77 -3.69 -13.37
N ILE A 232 -15.30 -4.41 -14.39
CA ILE A 232 -16.16 -5.24 -15.26
C ILE A 232 -16.84 -6.32 -14.44
N PHE A 233 -16.10 -7.01 -13.56
CA PHE A 233 -16.67 -8.08 -12.74
C PHE A 233 -17.68 -7.54 -11.72
N ASP A 234 -17.37 -6.45 -11.02
CA ASP A 234 -18.27 -5.92 -9.99
C ASP A 234 -19.58 -5.36 -10.54
N ASN A 235 -19.61 -4.85 -11.78
CA ASN A 235 -20.82 -4.31 -12.40
C ASN A 235 -21.60 -5.34 -13.23
N ASN A 236 -21.05 -6.52 -13.46
CA ASN A 236 -21.76 -7.61 -14.12
C ASN A 236 -22.03 -8.72 -13.11
N ASN A 237 -23.20 -8.66 -12.45
CA ASN A 237 -23.62 -9.64 -11.45
C ASN A 237 -23.52 -11.10 -11.95
N ASN A 238 -23.77 -11.35 -13.23
CA ASN A 238 -23.65 -12.70 -13.78
C ASN A 238 -22.17 -13.15 -13.81
N LEU A 239 -21.27 -12.32 -14.37
CA LEU A 239 -19.84 -12.62 -14.39
C LEU A 239 -19.26 -12.72 -12.96
N LYS A 240 -19.68 -11.83 -12.05
CA LYS A 240 -19.29 -11.88 -10.63
C LYS A 240 -19.66 -13.19 -9.97
N ASN A 241 -20.90 -13.65 -10.17
CA ASN A 241 -21.40 -14.90 -9.62
C ASN A 241 -20.66 -16.09 -10.23
N MET A 242 -20.48 -16.11 -11.57
CA MET A 242 -19.71 -17.15 -12.24
C MET A 242 -18.28 -17.24 -11.71
N LEU A 243 -17.61 -16.09 -11.55
CA LEU A 243 -16.24 -16.03 -11.05
C LEU A 243 -16.15 -16.50 -9.60
N THR A 244 -17.08 -16.03 -8.76
CA THR A 244 -17.19 -16.44 -7.35
C THR A 244 -17.44 -17.94 -7.24
N ASP A 245 -18.34 -18.50 -8.05
CA ASP A 245 -18.61 -19.93 -8.10
C ASP A 245 -17.39 -20.74 -8.54
N ALA A 246 -16.63 -20.25 -9.53
CA ALA A 246 -15.40 -20.89 -9.99
C ALA A 246 -14.34 -20.92 -8.88
N ILE A 247 -14.15 -19.80 -8.16
CA ILE A 247 -13.24 -19.71 -7.02
C ILE A 247 -13.68 -20.68 -5.91
N ILE A 248 -14.96 -20.66 -5.52
CA ILE A 248 -15.51 -21.54 -4.48
C ILE A 248 -15.32 -23.01 -4.86
N LYS A 249 -15.63 -23.39 -6.10
CA LYS A 249 -15.43 -24.77 -6.59
C LYS A 249 -13.97 -25.21 -6.47
N ALA A 250 -13.02 -24.37 -6.90
CA ALA A 250 -11.60 -24.67 -6.78
C ALA A 250 -11.17 -24.86 -5.31
N VAL A 251 -11.62 -23.96 -4.43
CA VAL A 251 -11.31 -23.99 -2.98
C VAL A 251 -12.00 -25.18 -2.27
N ASP A 252 -13.20 -25.57 -2.67
CA ASP A 252 -13.92 -26.69 -2.05
C ASP A 252 -13.40 -28.04 -2.52
N MET A 253 -13.04 -28.18 -3.80
CA MET A 253 -12.29 -29.36 -4.29
C MET A 253 -10.98 -29.51 -3.51
N PHE A 254 -10.33 -28.38 -3.23
CA PHE A 254 -9.13 -28.34 -2.41
C PHE A 254 -9.37 -28.81 -0.97
N LYS A 255 -10.39 -28.29 -0.27
CA LYS A 255 -10.72 -28.71 1.10
C LYS A 255 -11.01 -30.22 1.21
N LYS A 256 -11.68 -30.81 0.21
CA LYS A 256 -12.00 -32.25 0.18
C LYS A 256 -10.76 -33.14 0.13
N ASN A 257 -9.67 -32.67 -0.46
CA ASN A 257 -8.43 -33.43 -0.63
C ASN A 257 -7.51 -33.41 0.60
N ASN A 258 -7.91 -32.73 1.69
CA ASN A 258 -7.21 -32.68 2.98
C ASN A 258 -5.72 -32.30 2.87
N TYR A 259 -5.43 -31.28 2.08
CA TYR A 259 -4.08 -30.76 1.86
C TYR A 259 -3.49 -30.16 3.14
N SER A 260 -2.49 -30.86 3.69
CA SER A 260 -1.94 -30.59 5.01
C SER A 260 -1.12 -29.29 5.08
N CYS A 261 -0.60 -28.85 3.93
CA CYS A 261 0.31 -27.72 3.82
C CYS A 261 -0.37 -26.36 3.82
N PHE A 262 -1.66 -26.27 3.53
CA PHE A 262 -2.31 -24.97 3.40
C PHE A 262 -2.82 -24.48 4.75
N SER A 263 -2.69 -23.18 4.94
CA SER A 263 -3.35 -22.44 6.00
C SER A 263 -4.65 -21.82 5.51
N PHE A 264 -4.60 -21.13 4.38
CA PHE A 264 -5.76 -20.46 3.80
C PHE A 264 -5.62 -20.34 2.27
N ALA A 265 -6.75 -20.20 1.61
CA ALA A 265 -6.83 -19.77 0.22
C ALA A 265 -7.96 -18.74 0.14
N GLY A 266 -7.63 -17.53 -0.27
CA GLY A 266 -8.59 -16.43 -0.35
C GLY A 266 -7.91 -15.15 -0.76
N GLY A 267 -8.53 -14.40 -1.66
CA GLY A 267 -8.14 -13.03 -1.97
C GLY A 267 -9.17 -12.07 -1.35
N LEU A 268 -8.69 -11.15 -0.52
CA LEU A 268 -9.43 -9.93 -0.21
C LEU A 268 -9.33 -9.02 -1.44
N MET A 269 -10.45 -8.41 -1.85
CA MET A 269 -10.63 -7.46 -2.96
C MET A 269 -10.98 -8.13 -4.31
N GLY A 270 -12.23 -7.91 -4.74
CA GLY A 270 -12.91 -8.68 -5.78
C GLY A 270 -12.19 -8.70 -7.12
N GLY A 271 -11.82 -9.90 -7.57
CA GLY A 271 -11.12 -10.18 -8.82
C GLY A 271 -10.82 -11.68 -8.96
N TYR A 272 -9.95 -12.02 -9.91
CA TYR A 272 -9.47 -13.40 -10.15
C TYR A 272 -8.02 -13.62 -9.72
N TRP A 273 -7.45 -12.67 -8.96
CA TRP A 273 -6.18 -12.87 -8.27
C TRP A 273 -6.45 -13.51 -6.91
N LEU A 274 -5.48 -14.28 -6.41
CA LEU A 274 -5.68 -15.10 -5.22
C LEU A 274 -4.48 -15.00 -4.29
N THR A 275 -4.73 -14.84 -2.99
CA THR A 275 -3.71 -15.06 -1.97
C THR A 275 -3.82 -16.45 -1.38
N LEU A 276 -2.68 -17.11 -1.20
CA LEU A 276 -2.56 -18.48 -0.75
C LEU A 276 -1.54 -18.56 0.37
N GLY A 277 -1.96 -19.01 1.55
CA GLY A 277 -1.08 -19.24 2.69
C GLY A 277 -0.73 -20.71 2.82
N ILE A 278 0.55 -21.04 2.90
CA ILE A 278 1.06 -22.38 3.27
C ILE A 278 1.81 -22.33 4.59
N THR A 279 1.72 -23.40 5.38
CA THR A 279 2.39 -23.49 6.69
C THR A 279 3.89 -23.78 6.61
N GLY A 280 4.37 -24.26 5.47
CA GLY A 280 5.77 -24.57 5.20
C GLY A 280 6.41 -23.61 4.18
N THR A 281 7.52 -24.04 3.59
CA THR A 281 8.10 -23.36 2.41
C THR A 281 7.46 -23.86 1.12
N TYR A 282 7.59 -23.13 0.01
CA TYR A 282 7.11 -23.61 -1.29
C TYR A 282 7.73 -24.97 -1.63
N ASN A 283 9.02 -25.17 -1.34
CA ASN A 283 9.70 -26.43 -1.66
C ASN A 283 9.04 -27.63 -0.96
N ASP A 284 8.67 -27.48 0.31
CA ASP A 284 8.02 -28.53 1.10
C ASP A 284 6.60 -28.83 0.61
N CYS A 285 5.90 -27.80 0.14
CA CYS A 285 4.48 -27.87 -0.20
C CYS A 285 4.20 -27.83 -1.71
N SER A 286 5.25 -27.84 -2.53
CA SER A 286 5.21 -27.56 -3.98
C SER A 286 4.20 -28.43 -4.72
N ARG A 287 4.16 -29.73 -4.42
CA ARG A 287 3.20 -30.67 -5.02
C ARG A 287 1.75 -30.29 -4.75
N GLU A 288 1.42 -29.91 -3.52
CA GLU A 288 0.06 -29.51 -3.15
C GLU A 288 -0.29 -28.15 -3.79
N VAL A 289 0.65 -27.20 -3.79
CA VAL A 289 0.51 -25.89 -4.44
C VAL A 289 0.26 -26.04 -5.95
N ILE A 290 1.07 -26.84 -6.65
CA ILE A 290 0.93 -27.07 -8.10
C ILE A 290 -0.44 -27.67 -8.44
N ASN A 291 -0.89 -28.67 -7.68
CA ASN A 291 -2.18 -29.31 -7.90
C ASN A 291 -3.35 -28.34 -7.68
N PHE A 292 -3.28 -27.54 -6.62
CA PHE A 292 -4.26 -26.48 -6.37
C PHE A 292 -4.27 -25.46 -7.51
N VAL A 293 -3.12 -24.93 -7.89
CA VAL A 293 -2.99 -23.89 -8.93
C VAL A 293 -3.55 -24.38 -10.25
N ARG A 294 -3.26 -25.61 -10.67
CA ARG A 294 -3.83 -26.18 -11.90
C ARG A 294 -5.35 -26.23 -11.84
N THR A 295 -5.90 -26.75 -10.74
CA THR A 295 -7.34 -26.85 -10.54
C THR A 295 -8.01 -25.47 -10.54
N TYR A 296 -7.44 -24.51 -9.81
CA TYR A 296 -7.90 -23.15 -9.74
C TYR A 296 -7.90 -22.48 -11.11
N VAL A 297 -6.76 -22.52 -11.80
CA VAL A 297 -6.61 -21.89 -13.12
C VAL A 297 -7.55 -22.54 -14.14
N ASP A 298 -7.71 -23.86 -14.14
CA ASP A 298 -8.62 -24.52 -15.09
C ASP A 298 -10.10 -24.17 -14.85
N GLU A 299 -10.53 -23.90 -13.61
CA GLU A 299 -11.87 -23.36 -13.33
C GLU A 299 -12.01 -21.89 -13.75
N ILE A 300 -11.03 -21.05 -13.41
CA ILE A 300 -11.05 -19.62 -13.72
C ILE A 300 -10.97 -19.37 -15.23
N ARG A 301 -10.20 -20.16 -15.98
CA ARG A 301 -10.04 -20.03 -17.44
C ARG A 301 -11.30 -20.39 -18.24
N LYS A 302 -12.34 -20.92 -17.60
CA LYS A 302 -13.67 -21.02 -18.21
C LYS A 302 -14.35 -19.66 -18.36
N ILE A 303 -13.84 -18.64 -17.66
CA ILE A 303 -14.43 -17.30 -17.56
C ILE A 303 -13.41 -16.23 -17.98
N VAL A 304 -12.17 -16.33 -17.51
CA VAL A 304 -11.10 -15.36 -17.76
C VAL A 304 -10.24 -15.83 -18.95
N PRO A 305 -10.13 -15.04 -20.04
CA PRO A 305 -9.32 -15.36 -21.21
C PRO A 305 -7.85 -15.67 -20.90
N ASP A 306 -7.22 -16.61 -21.61
CA ASP A 306 -5.84 -17.07 -21.37
C ASP A 306 -4.76 -15.98 -21.55
N ASP A 307 -5.02 -14.95 -22.36
CA ASP A 307 -4.12 -13.82 -22.57
C ASP A 307 -4.02 -12.89 -21.35
N LYS A 308 -4.99 -12.95 -20.42
CA LYS A 308 -4.96 -12.19 -19.18
C LYS A 308 -4.09 -12.88 -18.11
N PRO A 309 -3.09 -12.21 -17.53
CA PRO A 309 -2.23 -12.81 -16.52
C PRO A 309 -2.97 -12.98 -15.19
N ILE A 310 -2.80 -14.13 -14.55
CA ILE A 310 -3.35 -14.41 -13.22
C ILE A 310 -2.21 -14.44 -12.21
N TYR A 311 -2.28 -13.65 -11.15
CA TYR A 311 -1.29 -13.70 -10.06
C TYR A 311 -1.86 -14.42 -8.85
N ILE A 312 -1.11 -15.42 -8.38
CA ILE A 312 -1.40 -16.19 -7.17
C ILE A 312 -0.29 -15.87 -6.18
N GLU A 313 -0.62 -15.07 -5.18
CA GLU A 313 0.30 -14.58 -4.17
C GLU A 313 0.50 -15.63 -3.07
N LEU A 314 1.69 -16.20 -3.01
CA LEU A 314 2.02 -17.28 -2.08
C LEU A 314 2.73 -16.73 -0.83
N GLN A 315 2.04 -16.81 0.30
CA GLN A 315 2.60 -16.56 1.62
C GLN A 315 3.13 -17.86 2.23
N GLU A 316 4.45 -17.96 2.36
CA GLU A 316 5.10 -19.08 3.05
C GLU A 316 5.05 -18.92 4.58
N LYS A 317 5.08 -20.04 5.30
CA LYS A 317 5.04 -20.08 6.78
C LYS A 317 3.88 -19.30 7.39
N ALA A 318 2.75 -19.26 6.69
CA ALA A 318 1.52 -18.66 7.18
C ALA A 318 1.02 -19.41 8.42
N GLU A 319 0.64 -18.66 9.45
CA GLU A 319 0.00 -19.23 10.65
C GLU A 319 -1.27 -19.98 10.22
N LYS A 320 -1.46 -21.19 10.73
CA LYS A 320 -2.62 -22.02 10.40
C LYS A 320 -3.86 -21.34 10.97
N ILE A 321 -4.66 -20.73 10.09
CA ILE A 321 -5.96 -20.18 10.49
C ILE A 321 -6.87 -21.37 10.71
N VAL A 322 -6.99 -21.82 11.96
CA VAL A 322 -8.09 -22.68 12.36
C VAL A 322 -9.34 -21.82 12.22
N LEU A 323 -9.99 -21.88 11.06
CA LEU A 323 -11.38 -21.44 10.94
C LEU A 323 -12.15 -22.26 11.98
N LEU A 324 -12.47 -21.64 13.11
CA LEU A 324 -13.46 -22.16 14.03
C LEU A 324 -14.74 -22.31 13.20
N THR A 325 -14.99 -23.52 12.73
CA THR A 325 -16.23 -23.92 12.09
C THR A 325 -17.32 -23.91 13.16
N GLU A 326 -17.76 -22.72 13.54
CA GLU A 326 -19.08 -22.49 14.09
C GLU A 326 -19.83 -21.55 13.14
N PRO A 327 -21.09 -21.84 12.81
CA PRO A 327 -21.85 -21.05 11.87
C PRO A 327 -21.95 -19.61 12.37
N ALA A 328 -21.60 -18.67 11.49
CA ALA A 328 -21.50 -17.23 11.72
C ALA A 328 -22.85 -16.52 11.95
N ASN A 329 -23.74 -17.08 12.77
CA ASN A 329 -25.03 -16.48 13.13
C ASN A 329 -25.08 -15.85 14.54
N LYS A 330 -23.98 -15.87 15.31
CA LYS A 330 -23.93 -15.22 16.65
C LYS A 330 -23.02 -14.01 16.77
N SER A 331 -22.02 -13.82 15.90
CA SER A 331 -21.06 -12.71 16.03
C SER A 331 -21.61 -11.35 15.55
N TYR A 332 -22.44 -11.35 14.50
CA TYR A 332 -23.02 -10.11 13.96
C TYR A 332 -23.95 -9.40 14.94
N ASN A 333 -24.70 -10.14 15.77
CA ASN A 333 -25.59 -9.55 16.77
C ASN A 333 -24.83 -8.92 17.94
N ILE A 334 -23.68 -9.47 18.33
CA ILE A 334 -22.89 -8.95 19.45
C ILE A 334 -22.12 -7.70 19.01
N MET A 335 -21.53 -7.69 17.82
CA MET A 335 -20.79 -6.52 17.34
C MET A 335 -21.72 -5.34 17.03
N THR A 336 -22.89 -5.59 16.43
CA THR A 336 -23.89 -4.54 16.18
C THR A 336 -24.52 -4.00 17.47
N MET A 337 -24.84 -4.84 18.46
CA MET A 337 -25.29 -4.38 19.79
C MET A 337 -24.23 -3.56 20.53
N THR A 338 -22.96 -3.95 20.42
CA THR A 338 -21.87 -3.21 21.09
C THR A 338 -21.66 -1.83 20.46
N ILE A 339 -21.70 -1.73 19.12
CA ILE A 339 -21.61 -0.45 18.40
C ILE A 339 -22.84 0.43 18.70
N LEU A 340 -24.04 -0.14 18.73
CA LEU A 340 -25.28 0.59 19.08
C LEU A 340 -25.28 1.08 20.53
N MET A 341 -24.79 0.28 21.49
CA MET A 341 -24.66 0.72 22.88
C MET A 341 -23.61 1.83 23.04
N VAL A 342 -22.47 1.73 22.36
CA VAL A 342 -21.42 2.78 22.40
C VAL A 342 -21.93 4.09 21.79
N LEU A 343 -22.67 4.03 20.68
CA LEU A 343 -23.32 5.19 20.08
C LEU A 343 -24.41 5.78 20.99
N ALA A 344 -25.26 4.95 21.60
CA ALA A 344 -26.30 5.41 22.51
C ALA A 344 -25.71 6.11 23.76
N VAL A 345 -24.67 5.54 24.36
CA VAL A 345 -23.95 6.13 25.50
C VAL A 345 -23.27 7.45 25.11
N SER A 346 -22.68 7.53 23.91
CA SER A 346 -22.05 8.75 23.40
C SER A 346 -23.06 9.87 23.17
N ILE A 347 -24.23 9.54 22.60
CA ILE A 347 -25.32 10.50 22.37
C ILE A 347 -25.91 10.97 23.71
N LEU A 348 -26.14 10.08 24.67
CA LEU A 348 -26.60 10.43 26.03
C LEU A 348 -25.60 11.33 26.76
N SER A 349 -24.30 11.07 26.62
CA SER A 349 -23.22 11.88 27.22
C SER A 349 -23.20 13.29 26.63
N ILE A 350 -23.37 13.43 25.32
CA ILE A 350 -23.44 14.73 24.63
C ILE A 350 -24.71 15.50 25.05
N LEU A 351 -25.85 14.82 25.16
CA LEU A 351 -27.12 15.42 25.58
C LEU A 351 -27.10 15.86 27.05
N MET A 352 -26.52 15.06 27.95
CA MET A 352 -26.32 15.45 29.35
C MET A 352 -25.35 16.63 29.46
N TRP A 353 -24.27 16.66 28.69
CA TRP A 353 -23.31 17.77 28.70
C TRP A 353 -23.94 19.09 28.21
N ARG A 354 -24.82 19.02 27.19
CA ARG A 354 -25.62 20.17 26.73
C ARG A 354 -26.65 20.63 27.77
N SER A 355 -27.27 19.71 28.50
CA SER A 355 -28.22 20.03 29.58
C SER A 355 -27.54 20.75 30.75
N ILE A 356 -26.37 20.27 31.19
CA ILE A 356 -25.59 20.84 32.30
C ILE A 356 -25.04 22.23 31.95
N ARG A 357 -24.71 22.50 30.68
CA ARG A 357 -24.33 23.87 30.25
C ARG A 357 -25.50 24.84 30.24
N LYS A 358 -26.73 24.36 30.00
CA LYS A 358 -27.93 25.22 29.99
C LYS A 358 -28.35 25.64 31.40
N THR A 359 -28.12 24.82 32.41
CA THR A 359 -28.43 25.13 33.82
C THR A 359 -27.36 25.98 34.52
N ARG A 360 -26.18 26.17 33.93
CA ARG A 360 -25.14 27.11 34.43
C ARG A 360 -25.19 28.50 33.79
N ALA A 361 -26.09 28.72 32.84
CA ALA A 361 -26.25 29.99 32.12
C ALA A 361 -27.55 30.75 32.50
N THR A 362 -28.15 30.39 33.63
CA THR A 362 -29.28 31.10 34.26
C THR A 362 -28.93 31.50 35.67
#